data_AF-A0A842S8F8-F1
#
_entry.id   AF-A0A842S8F8-F1
#
_cell.length_a   1.000
_cell.length_b   1.000
_cell.length_c   1.000
_cell.angle_alpha   90.00
_cell.angle_beta   90.00
_cell.angle_gamma   90.00
#
_symmetry.space_group_name_H-M   'P 1'
#
loop_
_entity.id
_entity.type
_entity.pdbx_description
1 polymer ?
#
loop_
_entity_poly.entity_id
_entity_poly.type
_entity_poly.pdbx_seq_one_letter_code
_entity_poly.pdbx_strand_id
1 'polypeptide(L)'
;EIIRTGICTECGTCAAVCPVLEWDHMSGQPKLVGKCTGCGICYNQCPRTITDPDQLMGEFKTGYVANNDIPEVVGVQDGGAVTSLLCYLFDEHLIDAAVVTMKDPNKPWYPMAQIITSKEDAINSSGSIYCHSQTVEALMEAIRQDYRSIAFVGTPCNIDAVNKMYNSPTGMLKYFMRANILTIGLFCMDSFAPEALYPFFEKDGIDLSKVKKMDINRGKFHVYYDEDGEPVKSYTIKQLDKFKSSSCNFCTDLTAENADISVGSVGSGAGKNTVFSRTGIGTEIIQDAAKKGYLTIEPFDAINLNSVLFLAKLKKVSQYNIQKRKVFIVRDTSDEEEARIETKREEKKLDIKPILDSRRALSVKRNVNEEEKVLELSITNTIGFILENLKIRIAAVDDVFEKNVWVTSIKELFPYEAIEINYPLEEGGELQLGKVLIEAISDDYGKIYSKSYNLAPKK
;
A
#
# COMPACT_ATOMS: atom_id res chain seq x y z
N GLU A 1 0.77 -3.09 -8.41
CA GLU A 1 1.90 -3.53 -7.59
C GLU A 1 3.09 -2.59 -7.77
N ILE A 2 3.74 -2.56 -8.92
CA ILE A 2 4.95 -1.75 -9.18
C ILE A 2 4.67 -0.23 -9.23
N ILE A 3 3.73 0.21 -10.05
CA ILE A 3 3.46 1.65 -10.27
C ILE A 3 2.91 2.30 -8.99
N ARG A 4 1.86 1.71 -8.40
CA ARG A 4 1.19 2.25 -7.21
C ARG A 4 2.06 2.30 -5.95
N THR A 5 3.13 1.51 -5.89
CA THR A 5 4.09 1.53 -4.77
C THR A 5 5.22 2.54 -4.99
N GLY A 6 5.34 3.10 -6.19
CA GLY A 6 6.36 4.09 -6.51
C GLY A 6 7.75 3.51 -6.81
N ILE A 7 7.84 2.19 -7.07
CA ILE A 7 9.13 1.53 -7.38
C ILE A 7 9.40 1.39 -8.88
N CYS A 8 8.47 1.85 -9.71
CA CYS A 8 8.66 1.90 -11.16
C CYS A 8 9.96 2.65 -11.48
N THR A 9 10.79 2.07 -12.33
CA THR A 9 12.06 2.68 -12.76
C THR A 9 11.92 3.50 -14.04
N GLU A 10 10.70 3.65 -14.54
CA GLU A 10 10.39 4.42 -15.75
C GLU A 10 11.12 3.95 -17.02
N CYS A 11 11.54 2.69 -17.04
CA CYS A 11 12.30 2.11 -18.16
C CYS A 11 11.47 1.82 -19.42
N GLY A 12 10.15 1.94 -19.37
CA GLY A 12 9.28 1.72 -20.53
C GLY A 12 9.12 0.26 -20.99
N THR A 13 9.82 -0.72 -20.40
CA THR A 13 9.80 -2.13 -20.87
C THR A 13 8.40 -2.69 -21.03
N CYS A 14 7.52 -2.42 -20.05
CA CYS A 14 6.13 -2.89 -20.08
C CYS A 14 5.31 -2.35 -21.28
N ALA A 15 5.54 -1.10 -21.70
CA ALA A 15 4.91 -0.51 -22.88
C ALA A 15 5.56 -1.01 -24.19
N ALA A 16 6.87 -1.27 -24.17
CA ALA A 16 7.59 -1.80 -25.33
C ALA A 16 7.15 -3.21 -25.73
N VAL A 17 6.77 -4.05 -24.77
CA VAL A 17 6.44 -5.48 -25.00
C VAL A 17 4.95 -5.77 -25.07
N CYS A 18 4.08 -4.82 -24.71
CA CYS A 18 2.64 -5.06 -24.58
C CYS A 18 1.84 -4.19 -25.55
N PRO A 19 1.04 -4.79 -26.46
CA PRO A 19 0.33 -4.03 -27.49
C PRO A 19 -0.82 -3.16 -26.95
N VAL A 20 -1.14 -3.27 -25.66
CA VAL A 20 -2.23 -2.52 -25.02
C VAL A 20 -1.73 -1.57 -23.92
N LEU A 21 -0.41 -1.40 -23.80
CA LEU A 21 0.23 -0.42 -22.91
C LEU A 21 1.04 0.57 -23.74
N GLU A 22 0.78 1.86 -23.53
CA GLU A 22 1.57 2.96 -24.08
C GLU A 22 2.28 3.70 -22.95
N TRP A 23 3.44 4.28 -23.25
CA TRP A 23 4.16 5.11 -22.27
C TRP A 23 3.56 6.51 -22.24
N ASP A 24 3.06 6.95 -21.07
CA ASP A 24 2.60 8.32 -20.88
C ASP A 24 3.78 9.18 -20.41
N HIS A 25 4.32 9.98 -21.33
CA HIS A 25 5.42 10.89 -21.08
C HIS A 25 5.07 12.02 -20.09
N MET A 26 3.79 12.38 -19.95
CA MET A 26 3.36 13.43 -19.03
C MET A 26 3.28 12.92 -17.60
N SER A 27 2.82 11.67 -17.41
CA SER A 27 2.68 11.08 -16.09
C SER A 27 3.84 10.18 -15.66
N GLY A 28 4.81 9.92 -16.54
CA GLY A 28 5.98 9.09 -16.24
C GLY A 28 5.65 7.62 -15.94
N GLN A 29 4.56 7.10 -16.51
CA GLN A 29 4.07 5.75 -16.21
C GLN A 29 3.36 5.14 -17.42
N PRO A 30 3.22 3.80 -17.49
CA PRO A 30 2.49 3.17 -18.58
C PRO A 30 0.98 3.38 -18.41
N LYS A 31 0.29 3.68 -19.51
CA LYS A 31 -1.15 3.86 -19.61
C LYS A 31 -1.75 2.72 -20.43
N LEU A 32 -2.86 2.17 -19.94
CA LEU A 32 -3.62 1.15 -20.66
C LEU A 32 -4.46 1.81 -21.76
N VAL A 33 -4.24 1.41 -23.02
CA VAL A 33 -4.97 1.95 -24.19
C VAL A 33 -5.93 0.93 -24.83
N GLY A 34 -5.89 -0.32 -24.38
CA GLY A 34 -6.74 -1.39 -24.87
C GLY A 34 -7.21 -2.34 -23.77
N LYS A 35 -7.87 -3.43 -24.16
CA LYS A 35 -8.36 -4.45 -23.21
C LYS A 35 -7.23 -5.40 -22.82
N CYS A 36 -6.78 -5.32 -21.57
CA CYS A 36 -5.84 -6.28 -21.02
C CYS A 36 -6.48 -7.68 -20.92
N THR A 37 -5.80 -8.71 -21.42
CA THR A 37 -6.20 -10.11 -21.31
C THR A 37 -5.57 -10.82 -20.12
N GLY A 38 -4.69 -10.17 -19.38
CA GLY A 38 -3.98 -10.76 -18.24
C GLY A 38 -2.86 -11.74 -18.64
N CYS A 39 -2.30 -11.63 -19.85
CA CYS A 39 -1.26 -12.54 -20.35
C CYS A 39 0.07 -12.51 -19.56
N GLY A 40 0.31 -11.49 -18.73
CA GLY A 40 1.47 -11.41 -17.85
C GLY A 40 2.80 -11.02 -18.51
N ILE A 41 2.86 -10.84 -19.84
CA ILE A 41 4.10 -10.49 -20.57
C ILE A 41 4.75 -9.23 -19.98
N CYS A 42 4.00 -8.15 -19.85
CA CYS A 42 4.52 -6.90 -19.28
C CYS A 42 5.00 -7.04 -17.83
N TYR A 43 4.42 -7.98 -17.08
CA TYR A 43 4.80 -8.27 -15.71
C TYR A 43 6.13 -9.02 -15.69
N ASN A 44 6.24 -10.14 -16.44
CA ASN A 44 7.45 -10.97 -16.49
C ASN A 44 8.69 -10.25 -17.04
N GLN A 45 8.52 -9.19 -17.83
CA GLN A 45 9.63 -8.38 -18.36
C GLN A 45 10.01 -7.22 -17.43
N CYS A 46 9.30 -7.00 -16.32
CA CYS A 46 9.61 -5.91 -15.41
C CYS A 46 10.80 -6.26 -14.51
N PRO A 47 11.87 -5.44 -14.48
CA PRO A 47 13.04 -5.73 -13.63
C PRO A 47 12.76 -5.61 -12.12
N ARG A 48 11.57 -5.12 -11.74
CA ARG A 48 11.13 -4.98 -10.34
C ARG A 48 10.20 -6.10 -9.88
N THR A 49 9.85 -7.03 -10.77
CA THR A 49 9.04 -8.19 -10.42
C THR A 49 9.92 -9.42 -10.34
N ILE A 50 9.69 -10.24 -9.33
CA ILE A 50 10.30 -11.55 -9.20
C ILE A 50 9.24 -12.57 -9.62
N THR A 51 9.54 -13.32 -10.68
CA THR A 51 8.60 -14.28 -11.30
C THR A 51 9.18 -15.68 -11.40
N ASP A 52 10.48 -15.80 -11.20
CA ASP A 52 11.18 -17.08 -11.09
C ASP A 52 10.75 -17.80 -9.79
N PRO A 53 10.17 -19.00 -9.87
CA PRO A 53 9.78 -19.81 -8.71
C PRO A 53 10.91 -19.98 -7.68
N ASP A 54 12.14 -20.17 -8.13
CA ASP A 54 13.29 -20.44 -7.26
C ASP A 54 13.68 -19.18 -6.49
N GLN A 55 13.58 -18.00 -7.12
CA GLN A 55 13.79 -16.73 -6.42
C GLN A 55 12.66 -16.38 -5.45
N LEU A 56 11.46 -16.94 -5.65
CA LEU A 56 10.31 -16.72 -4.79
C LEU A 56 10.34 -17.60 -3.54
N MET A 57 10.65 -18.89 -3.67
CA MET A 57 10.54 -19.88 -2.58
C MET A 57 11.88 -20.54 -2.20
N GLY A 58 12.97 -20.14 -2.83
CA GLY A 58 14.27 -20.79 -2.70
C GLY A 58 14.28 -22.17 -3.35
N GLU A 59 15.48 -22.65 -3.68
CA GLU A 59 15.66 -24.00 -4.18
C GLU A 59 15.28 -25.04 -3.10
N PHE A 60 14.59 -26.10 -3.52
CA PHE A 60 14.34 -27.28 -2.71
C PHE A 60 14.40 -28.53 -3.58
N LYS A 61 14.75 -29.67 -2.98
CA LYS A 61 14.88 -30.94 -3.68
C LYS A 61 13.52 -31.58 -3.93
N THR A 62 12.73 -31.70 -2.86
CA THR A 62 11.41 -32.34 -2.91
C THR A 62 10.44 -31.64 -1.96
N GLY A 63 9.21 -31.42 -2.44
CA GLY A 63 8.09 -30.97 -1.63
C GLY A 63 7.18 -32.13 -1.25
N TYR A 64 6.62 -32.08 -0.05
CA TYR A 64 5.68 -33.04 0.48
C TYR A 64 4.48 -32.34 1.11
N VAL A 65 3.34 -33.01 1.12
CA VAL A 65 2.25 -32.71 2.04
C VAL A 65 2.35 -33.69 3.20
N ALA A 66 2.50 -33.19 4.42
CA ALA A 66 2.76 -33.99 5.61
C ALA A 66 1.65 -33.86 6.66
N ASN A 67 1.37 -34.95 7.36
CA ASN A 67 0.52 -34.97 8.55
C ASN A 67 1.16 -35.83 9.64
N ASN A 68 0.98 -35.45 10.90
CA ASN A 68 1.41 -36.23 12.05
C ASN A 68 0.56 -37.49 12.20
N ASP A 69 1.22 -38.61 12.52
CA ASP A 69 0.55 -39.89 12.81
C ASP A 69 0.74 -40.31 14.29
N ILE A 70 1.38 -39.46 15.10
CA ILE A 70 1.67 -39.74 16.51
C ILE A 70 0.44 -39.38 17.33
N PRO A 71 -0.25 -40.35 17.99
CA PRO A 71 -1.49 -40.06 18.72
C PRO A 71 -1.31 -39.12 19.91
N GLU A 72 -0.11 -39.07 20.48
CA GLU A 72 0.27 -38.18 21.60
C GLU A 72 0.39 -36.72 21.16
N VAL A 73 0.56 -36.46 19.87
CA VAL A 73 0.71 -35.12 19.30
C VAL A 73 -0.68 -34.55 19.02
N VAL A 74 -1.27 -33.96 20.07
CA VAL A 74 -2.58 -33.29 20.03
C VAL A 74 -2.41 -31.77 20.11
N GLY A 75 -3.40 -31.01 19.63
CA GLY A 75 -3.39 -29.54 19.74
C GLY A 75 -2.39 -28.80 18.84
N VAL A 76 -1.91 -29.47 17.78
CA VAL A 76 -1.00 -28.84 16.81
C VAL A 76 -1.67 -27.73 16.01
N GLN A 77 -0.85 -26.81 15.49
CA GLN A 77 -1.36 -25.69 14.69
C GLN A 77 -2.09 -26.19 13.43
N ASP A 78 -1.38 -26.99 12.64
CA ASP A 78 -1.80 -27.52 11.35
C ASP A 78 -1.66 -29.05 11.34
N GLY A 79 -0.74 -29.60 10.54
CA GLY A 79 -0.47 -31.03 10.45
C GLY A 79 0.55 -31.55 11.45
N GLY A 80 1.15 -30.72 12.32
CA GLY A 80 2.07 -31.18 13.38
C GLY A 80 3.43 -31.68 12.89
N ALA A 81 3.82 -31.41 11.65
CA ALA A 81 5.02 -31.98 11.05
C ALA A 81 6.32 -31.66 11.81
N VAL A 82 6.48 -30.44 12.33
CA VAL A 82 7.68 -30.05 13.11
C VAL A 82 7.79 -30.86 14.39
N THR A 83 6.70 -30.97 15.15
CA THR A 83 6.66 -31.74 16.40
C THR A 83 6.93 -33.22 16.11
N SER A 84 6.31 -33.81 15.08
CA SER A 84 6.60 -35.19 14.66
C SER A 84 8.06 -35.42 14.32
N LEU A 85 8.67 -34.50 13.58
CA LEU A 85 10.10 -34.58 13.24
C LEU A 85 10.97 -34.49 14.49
N LEU A 86 10.68 -33.59 15.44
CA LEU A 86 11.43 -33.52 16.70
C LEU A 86 11.26 -34.79 17.54
N CYS A 87 10.04 -35.35 17.64
CA CYS A 87 9.80 -36.62 18.31
C CYS A 87 10.65 -37.75 17.72
N TYR A 88 10.66 -37.86 16.39
CA TYR A 88 11.50 -38.81 15.66
C TYR A 88 12.99 -38.60 15.97
N LEU A 89 13.48 -37.36 15.90
CA LEU A 89 14.88 -37.05 16.15
C LEU A 89 15.33 -37.39 17.58
N PHE A 90 14.46 -37.20 18.57
CA PHE A 90 14.74 -37.57 19.96
C PHE A 90 14.67 -39.10 20.19
N ASP A 91 13.62 -39.76 19.70
CA ASP A 91 13.42 -41.21 19.86
C ASP A 91 14.56 -42.01 19.20
N GLU A 92 15.06 -41.55 18.06
CA GLU A 92 16.18 -42.17 17.33
C GLU A 92 17.56 -41.67 17.79
N HIS A 93 17.60 -40.80 18.81
CA HIS A 93 18.83 -40.23 19.38
C HIS A 93 19.72 -39.54 18.33
N LEU A 94 19.11 -38.89 17.34
CA LEU A 94 19.80 -38.15 16.27
C LEU A 94 20.22 -36.75 16.71
N ILE A 95 19.55 -36.20 17.74
CA ILE A 95 19.85 -34.91 18.35
C ILE A 95 20.00 -35.06 19.87
N ASP A 96 20.84 -34.21 20.46
CA ASP A 96 21.00 -34.09 21.91
C ASP A 96 20.01 -33.07 22.49
N ALA A 97 19.69 -32.03 21.70
CA ALA A 97 18.81 -30.95 22.10
C ALA A 97 18.08 -30.36 20.89
N ALA A 98 16.95 -29.70 21.16
CA ALA A 98 16.29 -28.84 20.19
C ALA A 98 16.06 -27.44 20.77
N VAL A 99 16.11 -26.43 19.91
CA VAL A 99 15.77 -25.05 20.25
C VAL A 99 14.41 -24.74 19.65
N VAL A 100 13.47 -24.39 20.51
CA VAL A 100 12.06 -24.15 20.14
C VAL A 100 11.54 -22.88 20.81
N THR A 101 10.36 -22.42 20.41
CA THR A 101 9.64 -21.35 21.09
C THR A 101 8.48 -21.94 21.87
N MET A 102 8.39 -21.63 23.16
CA MET A 102 7.28 -22.00 24.05
C MET A 102 6.57 -20.75 24.56
N LYS A 103 5.40 -20.93 25.17
CA LYS A 103 4.68 -19.86 25.88
C LYS A 103 5.35 -19.61 27.22
N ASP A 104 5.55 -18.34 27.58
CA ASP A 104 6.05 -17.97 28.91
C ASP A 104 5.07 -18.45 29.99
N PRO A 105 5.50 -19.26 30.99
CA PRO A 105 4.64 -19.75 32.06
C PRO A 105 4.00 -18.64 32.90
N ASN A 106 4.65 -17.47 32.99
CA ASN A 106 4.19 -16.34 33.78
C ASN A 106 3.40 -15.31 32.95
N LYS A 107 3.50 -15.38 31.61
CA LYS A 107 2.85 -14.44 30.69
C LYS A 107 2.22 -15.18 29.52
N PRO A 108 0.89 -15.43 29.55
CA PRO A 108 0.19 -16.16 28.51
C PRO A 108 0.52 -15.62 27.12
N TRP A 109 0.84 -16.52 26.19
CA TRP A 109 1.16 -16.25 24.78
C TRP A 109 2.43 -15.43 24.50
N TYR A 110 3.14 -14.91 25.50
CA TYR A 110 4.45 -14.31 25.25
C TYR A 110 5.43 -15.41 24.82
N PRO A 111 6.21 -15.19 23.75
CA PRO A 111 7.18 -16.17 23.27
C PRO A 111 8.40 -16.22 24.20
N MET A 112 8.85 -17.44 24.50
CA MET A 112 10.09 -17.71 25.21
C MET A 112 10.87 -18.76 24.43
N ALA A 113 12.11 -18.44 24.03
CA ALA A 113 12.99 -19.43 23.43
C ALA A 113 13.47 -20.40 24.51
N GLN A 114 13.44 -21.70 24.22
CA GLN A 114 13.84 -22.74 25.16
C GLN A 114 14.69 -23.81 24.49
N ILE A 115 15.61 -24.37 25.28
CA ILE A 115 16.38 -25.56 24.92
C ILE A 115 15.64 -26.74 25.53
N ILE A 116 15.21 -27.67 24.69
CA ILE A 116 14.52 -28.89 25.09
C ILE A 116 15.40 -30.10 24.82
N THR A 117 15.29 -31.13 25.65
CA THR A 117 16.12 -32.35 25.56
C THR A 117 15.28 -33.62 25.59
N SER A 118 13.96 -33.50 25.43
CA SER A 118 13.04 -34.63 25.51
C SER A 118 11.92 -34.52 24.47
N LYS A 119 11.38 -35.68 24.10
CA LYS A 119 10.20 -35.81 23.26
C LYS A 119 8.96 -35.16 23.90
N GLU A 120 8.78 -35.31 25.21
CA GLU A 120 7.65 -34.72 25.94
C GLU A 120 7.67 -33.19 25.83
N ASP A 121 8.84 -32.58 25.96
CA ASP A 121 9.00 -31.14 25.78
C ASP A 121 8.73 -30.70 24.33
N ALA A 122 9.09 -31.53 23.34
CA ALA A 122 8.78 -31.26 21.94
C ALA A 122 7.26 -31.21 21.69
N ILE A 123 6.49 -32.12 22.30
CA ILE A 123 5.03 -32.13 22.23
C ILE A 123 4.45 -30.89 22.91
N ASN A 124 4.95 -30.55 24.10
CA ASN A 124 4.51 -29.38 24.87
C ASN A 124 4.85 -28.04 24.19
N SER A 125 5.82 -28.03 23.27
CA SER A 125 6.20 -26.84 22.49
C SER A 125 5.33 -26.58 21.25
N SER A 126 4.32 -27.42 21.01
CA SER A 126 3.47 -27.32 19.82
C SER A 126 2.57 -26.07 19.80
N GLY A 127 2.21 -25.65 18.60
CA GLY A 127 1.33 -24.50 18.34
C GLY A 127 2.08 -23.23 17.93
N SER A 128 1.40 -22.34 17.21
CA SER A 128 2.01 -21.11 16.69
C SER A 128 1.89 -19.95 17.66
N ILE A 129 3.01 -19.27 17.93
CA ILE A 129 3.04 -17.98 18.62
C ILE A 129 3.41 -16.91 17.59
N TYR A 130 2.47 -16.02 17.27
CA TYR A 130 2.63 -15.00 16.21
C TYR A 130 3.45 -13.78 16.63
N CYS A 131 4.53 -14.00 17.38
CA CYS A 131 5.43 -12.96 17.90
C CYS A 131 6.89 -13.37 17.69
N HIS A 132 7.80 -12.40 17.67
CA HIS A 132 9.23 -12.70 17.55
C HIS A 132 9.75 -13.43 18.79
N SER A 133 10.60 -14.44 18.57
CA SER A 133 11.30 -15.17 19.63
C SER A 133 12.81 -15.16 19.41
N GLN A 134 13.58 -14.97 20.47
CA GLN A 134 15.04 -14.90 20.44
C GLN A 134 15.70 -16.29 20.39
N THR A 135 15.27 -17.15 19.46
CA THR A 135 15.75 -18.55 19.38
C THR A 135 17.24 -18.65 19.11
N VAL A 136 17.85 -17.71 18.37
CA VAL A 136 19.29 -17.70 18.11
C VAL A 136 20.12 -17.52 19.40
N GLU A 137 19.59 -16.82 20.40
CA GLU A 137 20.23 -16.69 21.71
C GLU A 137 20.26 -18.05 22.43
N ALA A 138 19.12 -18.74 22.46
CA ALA A 138 19.00 -20.08 23.02
C ALA A 138 19.89 -21.11 22.28
N LEU A 139 20.06 -20.96 20.96
CA LEU A 139 21.01 -21.78 20.20
C LEU A 139 22.44 -21.59 20.66
N MET A 140 22.88 -20.34 20.83
CA MET A 140 24.23 -20.07 21.33
C MET A 140 24.42 -20.58 22.75
N GLU A 141 23.37 -20.52 23.57
CA GLU A 141 23.38 -21.08 24.91
C GLU A 141 23.47 -22.60 24.91
N ALA A 142 22.72 -23.29 24.05
CA ALA A 142 22.82 -24.74 23.88
C ALA A 142 24.24 -25.17 23.50
N ILE A 143 24.88 -24.44 22.59
CA ILE A 143 26.27 -24.72 22.19
C ILE A 143 27.24 -24.51 23.37
N ARG A 144 27.03 -23.49 24.21
CA ARG A 144 27.85 -23.26 25.42
C ARG A 144 27.64 -24.33 26.49
N GLN A 145 26.47 -24.95 26.51
CA GLN A 145 26.14 -26.10 27.37
C GLN A 145 26.65 -27.43 26.79
N ASP A 146 27.53 -27.41 25.78
CA ASP A 146 28.21 -28.57 25.18
C ASP A 146 27.29 -29.53 24.39
N TYR A 147 26.05 -29.15 24.07
CA TYR A 147 25.21 -29.90 23.13
C TYR A 147 25.85 -29.88 21.73
N ARG A 148 25.87 -31.04 21.06
CA ARG A 148 26.61 -31.21 19.80
C ARG A 148 25.68 -31.33 18.61
N SER A 149 24.64 -32.15 18.70
CA SER A 149 23.64 -32.31 17.64
C SER A 149 22.38 -31.57 18.04
N ILE A 150 22.14 -30.41 17.43
CA ILE A 150 21.07 -29.49 17.84
C ILE A 150 20.07 -29.32 16.70
N ALA A 151 18.80 -29.62 16.94
CA ALA A 151 17.73 -29.17 16.05
C ALA A 151 17.36 -27.71 16.35
N PHE A 152 17.26 -26.86 15.34
CA PHE A 152 16.94 -25.45 15.48
C PHE A 152 15.64 -25.14 14.74
N VAL A 153 14.58 -24.84 15.48
CA VAL A 153 13.29 -24.41 14.91
C VAL A 153 13.22 -22.89 14.91
N GLY A 154 12.94 -22.29 13.76
CA GLY A 154 12.88 -20.84 13.66
C GLY A 154 12.12 -20.34 12.45
N THR A 155 11.71 -19.07 12.50
CA THR A 155 11.15 -18.36 11.34
C THR A 155 12.27 -17.99 10.36
N PRO A 156 11.97 -17.56 9.12
CA PRO A 156 12.98 -17.34 8.08
C PRO A 156 14.11 -16.40 8.52
N CYS A 157 13.81 -15.33 9.26
CA CYS A 157 14.85 -14.42 9.75
C CYS A 157 15.79 -15.06 10.80
N ASN A 158 15.30 -16.02 11.59
CA ASN A 158 16.15 -16.80 12.50
C ASN A 158 17.04 -17.76 11.72
N ILE A 159 16.49 -18.44 10.71
CA ILE A 159 17.24 -19.33 9.83
C ILE A 159 18.32 -18.56 9.08
N ASP A 160 18.00 -17.39 8.51
CA ASP A 160 18.96 -16.52 7.84
C ASP A 160 20.08 -16.06 8.77
N ALA A 161 19.77 -15.78 10.04
CA ALA A 161 20.78 -15.43 11.03
C ALA A 161 21.76 -16.59 11.26
N VAL A 162 21.25 -17.81 11.46
CA VAL A 162 22.08 -19.02 11.63
C VAL A 162 22.90 -19.30 10.37
N ASN A 163 22.27 -19.25 9.20
CA ASN A 163 22.93 -19.42 7.90
C ASN A 163 24.06 -18.40 7.71
N LYS A 164 23.83 -17.13 8.04
CA LYS A 164 24.85 -16.09 7.98
C LYS A 164 25.96 -16.29 9.01
N MET A 165 25.63 -16.78 10.21
CA MET A 165 26.63 -17.12 11.24
C MET A 165 27.52 -18.29 10.81
N TYR A 166 27.04 -19.18 9.94
CA TYR A 166 27.85 -20.23 9.31
C TYR A 166 28.64 -19.75 8.10
N ASN A 167 28.05 -18.95 7.22
CA ASN A 167 28.62 -18.70 5.89
C ASN A 167 29.40 -17.39 5.78
N SER A 168 29.13 -16.40 6.64
CA SER A 168 29.83 -15.11 6.57
C SER A 168 31.33 -15.23 6.84
N PRO A 169 32.18 -14.35 6.27
CA PRO A 169 33.63 -14.37 6.50
C PRO A 169 34.02 -14.35 7.99
N THR A 170 33.26 -13.62 8.81
CA THR A 170 33.44 -13.50 10.27
C THR A 170 32.39 -14.30 11.05
N GLY A 171 31.87 -15.37 10.46
CA GLY A 171 30.81 -16.20 11.05
C GLY A 171 31.29 -16.92 12.31
N MET A 172 30.65 -16.66 13.45
CA MET A 172 31.06 -17.20 14.74
C MET A 172 30.79 -18.71 14.88
N LEU A 173 29.77 -19.26 14.19
CA LEU A 173 29.45 -20.68 14.27
C LEU A 173 30.56 -21.58 13.70
N LYS A 174 31.42 -21.04 12.82
CA LYS A 174 32.59 -21.75 12.28
C LYS A 174 33.59 -22.20 13.34
N TYR A 175 33.67 -21.49 14.47
CA TYR A 175 34.57 -21.85 15.58
C TYR A 175 34.04 -22.99 16.42
N PHE A 176 32.73 -23.23 16.40
CA PHE A 176 32.08 -24.31 17.14
C PHE A 176 32.03 -25.59 16.29
N MET A 177 33.21 -26.12 15.93
CA MET A 177 33.36 -27.29 15.03
C MET A 177 32.63 -28.56 15.49
N ARG A 178 32.28 -28.64 16.78
CA ARG A 178 31.55 -29.77 17.37
C ARG A 178 30.03 -29.60 17.34
N ALA A 179 29.53 -28.41 16.98
CA ALA A 179 28.11 -28.10 16.92
C ALA A 179 27.57 -28.33 15.50
N ASN A 180 26.80 -29.40 15.35
CA ASN A 180 26.03 -29.72 14.16
C ASN A 180 24.59 -29.23 14.38
N ILE A 181 24.16 -28.29 13.54
CA ILE A 181 22.85 -27.66 13.66
C ILE A 181 21.99 -28.11 12.49
N LEU A 182 20.90 -28.83 12.78
CA LEU A 182 19.85 -29.16 11.82
C LEU A 182 18.78 -28.06 11.88
N THR A 183 18.53 -27.39 10.77
CA THR A 183 17.61 -26.24 10.72
C THR A 183 16.23 -26.61 10.20
N ILE A 184 15.19 -26.37 11.00
CA ILE A 184 13.78 -26.53 10.64
C ILE A 184 13.14 -25.15 10.57
N GLY A 185 12.95 -24.66 9.36
CA GLY A 185 12.38 -23.34 9.08
C GLY A 185 10.85 -23.35 9.03
N LEU A 186 10.21 -22.38 9.68
CA LEU A 186 8.76 -22.18 9.63
C LEU A 186 8.41 -21.17 8.55
N PHE A 187 7.30 -21.39 7.82
CA PHE A 187 6.79 -20.37 6.92
C PHE A 187 6.29 -19.18 7.73
N CYS A 188 6.67 -17.96 7.34
CA CYS A 188 6.33 -16.76 8.08
C CYS A 188 6.00 -15.60 7.15
N MET A 189 4.77 -15.09 7.28
CA MET A 189 4.38 -13.85 6.60
C MET A 189 4.74 -12.63 7.45
N ASP A 190 4.23 -12.55 8.67
CA ASP A 190 4.43 -11.43 9.57
C ASP A 190 4.44 -11.91 11.04
N SER A 191 5.21 -11.20 11.86
CA SER A 191 5.20 -11.35 13.33
C SER A 191 4.69 -10.06 13.95
N PHE A 192 4.00 -10.16 15.08
CA PHE A 192 3.39 -9.03 15.78
C PHE A 192 4.18 -8.66 17.05
N ALA A 193 3.98 -7.42 17.51
CA ALA A 193 4.51 -6.95 18.80
C ALA A 193 3.54 -7.35 19.93
N PRO A 194 3.90 -8.32 20.80
CA PRO A 194 2.99 -8.82 21.84
C PRO A 194 2.59 -7.72 22.83
N GLU A 195 3.48 -6.75 23.09
CA GLU A 195 3.25 -5.63 24.01
C GLU A 195 2.10 -4.71 23.57
N ALA A 196 1.78 -4.71 22.27
CA ALA A 196 0.70 -3.91 21.71
C ALA A 196 -0.52 -4.75 21.30
N LEU A 197 -0.29 -5.95 20.76
CA LEU A 197 -1.34 -6.84 20.26
C LEU A 197 -2.20 -7.40 21.40
N TYR A 198 -1.57 -7.88 22.47
CA TYR A 198 -2.27 -8.55 23.56
C TYR A 198 -3.13 -7.60 24.40
N PRO A 199 -2.67 -6.40 24.79
CA PRO A 199 -3.56 -5.41 25.42
C PRO A 199 -4.72 -4.97 24.51
N PHE A 200 -4.55 -5.02 23.19
CA PHE A 200 -5.64 -4.76 22.25
C PHE A 200 -6.69 -5.87 22.30
N PHE A 201 -6.28 -7.13 22.33
CA PHE A 201 -7.20 -8.27 22.51
C PHE A 201 -7.95 -8.21 23.85
N GLU A 202 -7.24 -7.91 24.95
CA GLU A 202 -7.85 -7.79 26.27
C GLU A 202 -8.89 -6.66 26.33
N LYS A 203 -8.57 -5.48 25.79
CA LYS A 203 -9.52 -4.35 25.69
C LYS A 203 -10.75 -4.68 24.86
N ASP A 204 -10.60 -5.59 23.92
CA ASP A 204 -11.66 -6.03 23.01
C ASP A 204 -12.40 -7.28 23.53
N GLY A 205 -12.19 -7.62 24.81
CA GLY A 205 -12.94 -8.63 25.58
C GLY A 205 -12.37 -10.04 25.55
N ILE A 206 -11.16 -10.25 25.04
CA ILE A 206 -10.51 -11.57 24.99
C ILE A 206 -9.71 -11.80 26.27
N ASP A 207 -9.96 -12.93 26.91
CA ASP A 207 -9.20 -13.41 28.05
C ASP A 207 -8.07 -14.33 27.56
N LEU A 208 -6.84 -13.80 27.51
CA LEU A 208 -5.67 -14.51 27.00
C LEU A 208 -5.37 -15.81 27.75
N SER A 209 -5.77 -15.91 29.02
CA SER A 209 -5.57 -17.13 29.83
C SER A 209 -6.42 -18.31 29.34
N LYS A 210 -7.55 -18.02 28.69
CA LYS A 210 -8.47 -19.04 28.13
C LYS A 210 -8.15 -19.36 26.67
N VAL A 211 -7.31 -18.57 26.00
CA VAL A 211 -6.96 -18.82 24.61
C VAL A 211 -6.09 -20.07 24.52
N LYS A 212 -6.60 -21.05 23.78
CA LYS A 212 -5.95 -22.34 23.50
C LYS A 212 -5.16 -22.29 22.19
N LYS A 213 -5.74 -21.66 21.16
CA LYS A 213 -5.19 -21.59 19.81
C LYS A 213 -5.37 -20.20 19.19
N MET A 214 -4.39 -19.75 18.44
CA MET A 214 -4.48 -18.61 17.54
C MET A 214 -4.18 -19.12 16.13
N ASP A 215 -4.86 -18.62 15.10
CA ASP A 215 -4.59 -19.03 13.72
C ASP A 215 -4.71 -17.86 12.73
N ILE A 216 -3.95 -17.93 11.63
CA ILE A 216 -4.06 -16.98 10.52
C ILE A 216 -4.36 -17.75 9.24
N ASN A 217 -5.61 -17.65 8.80
CA ASN A 217 -6.04 -18.22 7.54
C ASN A 217 -7.01 -17.28 6.81
N ARG A 218 -7.07 -17.40 5.48
CA ARG A 218 -8.02 -16.64 4.63
C ARG A 218 -8.05 -15.12 4.89
N GLY A 219 -6.91 -14.53 5.25
CA GLY A 219 -6.76 -13.09 5.49
C GLY A 219 -7.37 -12.59 6.82
N LYS A 220 -7.62 -13.50 7.77
CA LYS A 220 -8.10 -13.19 9.11
C LYS A 220 -7.22 -13.85 10.17
N PHE A 221 -7.13 -13.20 11.32
CA PHE A 221 -6.52 -13.71 12.54
C PHE A 221 -7.64 -14.19 13.46
N HIS A 222 -7.62 -15.47 13.80
CA HIS A 222 -8.64 -16.16 14.58
C HIS A 222 -8.11 -16.48 15.97
N VAL A 223 -8.95 -16.28 16.99
CA VAL A 223 -8.65 -16.59 18.39
C VAL A 223 -9.66 -17.61 18.89
N TYR A 224 -9.17 -18.69 19.50
CA TYR A 224 -9.98 -19.84 19.92
C TYR A 224 -9.80 -20.12 21.42
N TYR A 225 -10.91 -20.32 22.13
CA TYR A 225 -10.91 -20.85 23.51
C TYR A 225 -10.98 -22.37 23.56
N ASP A 226 -11.31 -23.01 22.45
CA ASP A 226 -11.32 -24.47 22.29
C ASP A 226 -10.62 -24.81 20.97
N GLU A 227 -9.76 -25.83 20.96
CA GLU A 227 -8.86 -26.12 19.84
C GLU A 227 -9.61 -26.53 18.56
N ASP A 228 -10.75 -27.19 18.74
CA ASP A 228 -11.65 -27.67 17.66
C ASP A 228 -12.94 -26.85 17.55
N GLY A 229 -13.06 -25.75 18.30
CA GLY A 229 -14.24 -24.91 18.35
C GLY A 229 -14.30 -23.82 17.28
N GLU A 230 -15.43 -23.10 17.24
CA GLU A 230 -15.54 -21.87 16.45
C GLU A 230 -14.65 -20.75 17.06
N PRO A 231 -14.07 -19.88 16.22
CA PRO A 231 -13.26 -18.78 16.71
C PRO A 231 -14.13 -17.83 17.54
N VAL A 232 -13.69 -17.57 18.78
CA VAL A 232 -14.29 -16.60 19.69
C VAL A 232 -14.33 -15.22 19.04
N LYS A 233 -13.25 -14.89 18.33
CA LYS A 233 -13.12 -13.63 17.61
C LYS A 233 -12.22 -13.78 16.40
N SER A 234 -12.53 -13.00 15.37
CA SER A 234 -11.77 -12.95 14.12
C SER A 234 -11.47 -11.51 13.74
N TYR A 235 -10.20 -11.20 13.54
CA TYR A 235 -9.71 -9.88 13.13
C TYR A 235 -9.25 -9.91 11.67
N THR A 236 -9.48 -8.85 10.92
CA THR A 236 -8.88 -8.74 9.59
C THR A 236 -7.39 -8.41 9.72
N ILE A 237 -6.54 -8.95 8.84
CA ILE A 237 -5.10 -8.64 8.88
C ILE A 237 -4.84 -7.14 8.73
N LYS A 238 -5.66 -6.43 7.95
CA LYS A 238 -5.59 -4.96 7.82
C LYS A 238 -5.79 -4.21 9.14
N GLN A 239 -6.60 -4.73 10.06
CA GLN A 239 -6.77 -4.13 11.40
C GLN A 239 -5.53 -4.35 12.28
N LEU A 240 -4.85 -5.49 12.10
CA LEU A 240 -3.67 -5.87 12.86
C LEU A 240 -2.35 -5.34 12.27
N ASP A 241 -2.38 -4.81 11.04
CA ASP A 241 -1.20 -4.29 10.33
C ASP A 241 -0.42 -3.22 11.14
N LYS A 242 -1.11 -2.47 12.01
CA LYS A 242 -0.48 -1.50 12.92
C LYS A 242 0.33 -2.13 14.07
N PHE A 243 0.05 -3.39 14.41
CA PHE A 243 0.74 -4.15 15.47
C PHE A 243 1.83 -5.07 14.91
N LYS A 244 1.92 -5.16 13.58
CA LYS A 244 2.96 -5.90 12.89
C LYS A 244 4.33 -5.31 13.20
N SER A 245 5.31 -6.17 13.40
CA SER A 245 6.68 -5.75 13.63
C SER A 245 7.22 -5.01 12.39
N SER A 246 7.85 -3.86 12.62
CA SER A 246 8.34 -3.00 11.54
C SER A 246 9.36 -3.70 10.65
N SER A 247 10.17 -4.61 11.22
CA SER A 247 11.17 -5.40 10.51
C SER A 247 10.56 -6.34 9.46
N CYS A 248 9.36 -6.87 9.72
CA CYS A 248 8.68 -7.81 8.81
C CYS A 248 8.35 -7.17 7.45
N ASN A 249 8.26 -5.84 7.39
CA ASN A 249 8.06 -5.14 6.12
C ASN A 249 9.26 -5.29 5.17
N PHE A 250 10.48 -5.41 5.70
CA PHE A 250 11.71 -5.56 4.90
C PHE A 250 12.10 -7.02 4.64
N CYS A 251 11.50 -7.95 5.38
CA CYS A 251 11.74 -9.37 5.19
C CYS A 251 11.11 -9.83 3.87
N THR A 252 11.90 -10.53 3.05
CA THR A 252 11.50 -10.99 1.72
C THR A 252 11.36 -12.51 1.64
N ASP A 253 11.75 -13.25 2.67
CA ASP A 253 11.63 -14.70 2.74
C ASP A 253 10.31 -15.09 3.42
N LEU A 254 9.52 -15.92 2.74
CA LEU A 254 8.32 -16.56 3.30
C LEU A 254 8.60 -17.98 3.78
N THR A 255 9.40 -18.74 3.04
CA THR A 255 9.45 -20.22 3.10
C THR A 255 10.70 -20.75 3.80
N ALA A 256 11.46 -19.89 4.47
CA ALA A 256 12.73 -20.22 5.11
C ALA A 256 13.68 -20.89 4.12
N GLU A 257 14.11 -20.12 3.12
CA GLU A 257 14.85 -20.54 1.93
C GLU A 257 16.19 -21.21 2.27
N ASN A 258 16.78 -20.85 3.42
CA ASN A 258 18.09 -21.31 3.87
C ASN A 258 18.04 -22.43 4.93
N ALA A 259 16.88 -23.06 5.15
CA ALA A 259 16.74 -24.16 6.12
C ALA A 259 17.15 -25.53 5.51
N ASP A 260 17.35 -26.56 6.34
CA ASP A 260 17.46 -27.95 5.88
C ASP A 260 16.08 -28.51 5.49
N ILE A 261 15.09 -28.19 6.32
CA ILE A 261 13.68 -28.54 6.17
C ILE A 261 12.85 -27.27 6.39
N SER A 262 11.91 -26.98 5.50
CA SER A 262 10.96 -25.88 5.68
C SER A 262 9.54 -26.39 5.80
N VAL A 263 8.76 -25.84 6.73
CA VAL A 263 7.41 -26.31 7.05
C VAL A 263 6.44 -25.14 7.13
N GLY A 264 5.26 -25.27 6.52
CA GLY A 264 4.18 -24.30 6.67
C GLY A 264 2.79 -24.89 6.44
N SER A 265 1.77 -24.06 6.59
CA SER A 265 0.35 -24.47 6.43
C SER A 265 -0.18 -24.28 5.01
N VAL A 266 0.46 -23.43 4.22
CA VAL A 266 -0.07 -22.97 2.95
C VAL A 266 0.23 -24.00 1.87
N GLY A 267 -0.79 -24.34 1.08
CA GLY A 267 -0.67 -25.28 -0.04
C GLY A 267 -1.05 -26.72 0.30
N SER A 268 -1.22 -27.10 1.57
CA SER A 268 -1.46 -28.49 1.97
C SER A 268 -2.92 -28.84 2.30
N GLY A 269 -3.80 -27.85 2.40
CA GLY A 269 -5.17 -28.02 2.90
C GLY A 269 -5.27 -27.98 4.42
N ALA A 270 -6.49 -28.09 4.96
CA ALA A 270 -6.72 -27.99 6.41
C ALA A 270 -6.15 -29.21 7.15
N GLY A 271 -5.45 -28.96 8.27
CA GLY A 271 -4.89 -30.01 9.13
C GLY A 271 -3.69 -30.74 8.52
N LYS A 272 -3.08 -30.21 7.46
CA LYS A 272 -1.85 -30.76 6.86
C LYS A 272 -0.80 -29.66 6.73
N ASN A 273 0.47 -30.04 6.65
CA ASN A 273 1.58 -29.12 6.40
C ASN A 273 2.19 -29.32 5.02
N THR A 274 2.61 -28.23 4.39
CA THR A 274 3.57 -28.26 3.27
C THR A 274 4.96 -28.34 3.84
N VAL A 275 5.76 -29.31 3.38
CA VAL A 275 7.13 -29.54 3.83
C VAL A 275 8.07 -29.53 2.62
N PHE A 276 9.07 -28.66 2.63
CA PHE A 276 10.14 -28.64 1.64
C PHE A 276 11.42 -29.24 2.23
N SER A 277 11.96 -30.24 1.56
CA SER A 277 13.31 -30.76 1.81
C SER A 277 14.31 -29.97 0.97
N ARG A 278 15.22 -29.24 1.61
CA ARG A 278 16.19 -28.38 0.88
C ARG A 278 17.55 -29.04 0.79
N THR A 279 18.01 -29.65 1.88
CA THR A 279 19.30 -30.33 1.92
C THR A 279 19.15 -31.85 1.80
N GLY A 280 20.27 -32.53 1.53
CA GLY A 280 20.29 -34.00 1.50
C GLY A 280 19.87 -34.61 2.84
N ILE A 281 20.41 -34.08 3.94
CA ILE A 281 20.07 -34.54 5.29
C ILE A 281 18.58 -34.30 5.62
N GLY A 282 18.02 -33.16 5.22
CA GLY A 282 16.59 -32.89 5.39
C GLY A 282 15.71 -33.89 4.65
N THR A 283 16.12 -34.32 3.45
CA THR A 283 15.39 -35.33 2.66
C THR A 283 15.37 -36.69 3.35
N GLU A 284 16.53 -37.15 3.82
CA GLU A 284 16.66 -38.44 4.52
C GLU A 284 15.85 -38.46 5.82
N ILE A 285 15.93 -37.38 6.62
CA ILE A 285 15.20 -37.28 7.89
C ILE A 285 13.68 -37.37 7.67
N ILE A 286 13.13 -36.62 6.70
CA ILE A 286 11.69 -36.65 6.43
C ILE A 286 11.24 -38.03 5.98
N GLN A 287 11.99 -38.66 5.08
CA GLN A 287 11.62 -39.96 4.52
C GLN A 287 11.76 -41.09 5.53
N ASP A 288 12.79 -41.07 6.39
CA ASP A 288 12.96 -42.11 7.43
C ASP A 288 11.91 -41.96 8.53
N ALA A 289 11.63 -40.72 8.96
CA ALA A 289 10.55 -40.44 9.90
C ALA A 289 9.19 -40.91 9.36
N ALA A 290 8.93 -40.75 8.06
CA ALA A 290 7.73 -41.26 7.43
C ALA A 290 7.69 -42.79 7.35
N LYS A 291 8.80 -43.45 6.99
CA LYS A 291 8.90 -44.92 6.98
C LYS A 291 8.66 -45.54 8.35
N LYS A 292 9.08 -44.87 9.42
CA LYS A 292 8.90 -45.30 10.80
C LYS A 292 7.55 -44.91 11.41
N GLY A 293 6.68 -44.23 10.64
CA GLY A 293 5.31 -43.92 11.06
C GLY A 293 5.18 -42.71 11.99
N TYR A 294 6.15 -41.79 12.01
CA TYR A 294 6.05 -40.53 12.76
C TYR A 294 5.21 -39.48 12.01
N LEU A 295 5.18 -39.57 10.68
CA LEU A 295 4.35 -38.73 9.81
C LEU A 295 3.98 -39.45 8.52
N THR A 296 2.84 -39.09 7.95
CA THR A 296 2.44 -39.48 6.59
C THR A 296 2.89 -38.38 5.63
N ILE A 297 3.50 -38.78 4.51
CA ILE A 297 3.87 -37.86 3.42
C ILE A 297 3.16 -38.23 2.12
N GLU A 298 2.63 -37.22 1.45
CA GLU A 298 2.02 -37.30 0.12
C GLU A 298 2.83 -36.42 -0.87
N PRO A 299 2.86 -36.77 -2.17
CA PRO A 299 3.51 -35.94 -3.18
C PRO A 299 2.92 -34.53 -3.23
N PHE A 300 3.80 -33.53 -3.31
CA PHE A 300 3.39 -32.13 -3.49
C PHE A 300 3.08 -31.83 -4.96
N ASP A 301 1.85 -31.38 -5.26
CA ASP A 301 1.39 -31.15 -6.61
C ASP A 301 1.53 -29.68 -7.09
N ALA A 302 1.23 -29.45 -8.37
CA ALA A 302 1.30 -28.11 -8.98
C ALA A 302 0.24 -27.13 -8.46
N ILE A 303 -0.89 -27.62 -7.95
CA ILE A 303 -1.98 -26.78 -7.41
C ILE A 303 -1.53 -26.18 -6.08
N ASN A 304 -0.92 -27.01 -5.24
CA ASN A 304 -0.36 -26.65 -3.96
C ASN A 304 0.75 -25.60 -4.12
N LEU A 305 1.61 -25.79 -5.13
CA LEU A 305 2.72 -24.88 -5.48
C LEU A 305 2.24 -23.45 -5.77
N ASN A 306 1.16 -23.29 -6.54
CA ASN A 306 0.64 -21.97 -6.92
C ASN A 306 0.23 -21.12 -5.72
N SER A 307 -0.31 -21.75 -4.67
CA SER A 307 -0.71 -21.04 -3.45
C SER A 307 0.50 -20.51 -2.68
N VAL A 308 1.57 -21.31 -2.59
CA VAL A 308 2.82 -20.91 -1.93
C VAL A 308 3.51 -19.81 -2.74
N LEU A 309 3.61 -19.97 -4.06
CA LEU A 309 4.19 -18.96 -4.98
C LEU A 309 3.49 -17.61 -4.85
N PHE A 310 2.15 -17.61 -4.75
CA PHE A 310 1.39 -16.38 -4.61
C PHE A 310 1.74 -15.63 -3.31
N LEU A 311 1.81 -16.33 -2.17
CA LEU A 311 2.19 -15.69 -0.91
C LEU A 311 3.66 -15.28 -0.89
N ALA A 312 4.55 -16.11 -1.43
CA ALA A 312 5.98 -15.81 -1.51
C ALA A 312 6.22 -14.53 -2.31
N LYS A 313 5.49 -14.36 -3.41
CA LYS A 313 5.48 -13.13 -4.19
C LYS A 313 5.00 -11.91 -3.38
N LEU A 314 3.89 -12.05 -2.65
CA LEU A 314 3.40 -10.97 -1.78
C LEU A 314 4.44 -10.57 -0.73
N LYS A 315 5.16 -11.56 -0.19
CA LYS A 315 6.24 -11.34 0.78
C LYS A 315 7.43 -10.61 0.17
N LYS A 316 7.91 -11.05 -1.00
CA LYS A 316 9.06 -10.41 -1.70
C LYS A 316 8.77 -8.94 -2.08
N VAL A 317 7.50 -8.62 -2.34
CA VAL A 317 7.07 -7.26 -2.71
C VAL A 317 6.70 -6.39 -1.51
N SER A 318 6.53 -6.95 -0.31
CA SER A 318 6.11 -6.17 0.86
C SER A 318 7.09 -5.03 1.21
N GLN A 319 8.39 -5.23 0.97
CA GLN A 319 9.44 -4.22 1.18
C GLN A 319 9.20 -2.91 0.43
N TYR A 320 8.48 -2.97 -0.69
CA TYR A 320 8.21 -1.81 -1.53
C TYR A 320 7.04 -0.96 -1.03
N ASN A 321 6.22 -1.47 -0.11
CA ASN A 321 5.05 -0.75 0.40
C ASN A 321 5.39 0.38 1.38
N ILE A 322 6.62 0.41 1.92
CA ILE A 322 7.07 1.38 2.96
C ILE A 322 7.41 2.74 2.35
N GLN A 323 7.96 2.77 1.13
CA GLN A 323 8.45 3.98 0.47
C GLN A 323 7.49 4.47 -0.62
N LYS A 324 6.21 4.68 -0.29
CA LYS A 324 5.35 5.42 -1.21
C LYS A 324 5.81 6.87 -1.27
N ARG A 325 6.61 7.24 -2.27
CA ARG A 325 6.74 8.65 -2.67
C ARG A 325 5.32 9.15 -2.95
N LYS A 326 4.89 10.19 -2.22
CA LYS A 326 3.77 11.01 -2.68
C LYS A 326 4.27 11.72 -3.93
N VAL A 327 3.98 11.15 -5.10
CA VAL A 327 4.21 11.83 -6.37
C VAL A 327 3.18 12.94 -6.42
N PHE A 328 3.61 14.16 -6.10
CA PHE A 328 2.87 15.36 -6.47
C PHE A 328 3.16 15.56 -7.95
N ILE A 329 2.23 15.15 -8.81
CA ILE A 329 2.26 15.61 -10.20
C ILE A 329 1.90 17.09 -10.13
N VAL A 330 2.91 17.95 -10.06
CA VAL A 330 2.74 19.36 -10.39
C VAL A 330 2.45 19.35 -11.87
N ARG A 331 1.16 19.42 -12.23
CA ARG A 331 0.80 19.74 -13.60
C ARG A 331 1.28 21.17 -13.81
N ASP A 332 2.35 21.34 -14.58
CA ASP A 332 2.53 22.59 -15.28
C ASP A 332 1.29 22.74 -16.14
N THR A 333 0.43 23.70 -15.79
CA THR A 333 -0.71 24.14 -16.58
C THR A 333 -0.17 24.67 -17.90
N SER A 334 0.13 23.75 -18.80
CA SER A 334 0.36 23.95 -20.22
C SER A 334 -0.85 23.42 -21.00
N ASP A 335 -2.02 23.44 -20.37
CA ASP A 335 -3.25 23.56 -21.12
C ASP A 335 -3.19 24.96 -21.76
N GLU A 336 -3.16 25.00 -23.09
CA GLU A 336 -3.15 26.21 -23.90
C GLU A 336 -4.10 27.25 -23.29
N GLU A 337 -3.56 28.39 -22.85
CA GLU A 337 -4.34 29.47 -22.25
C GLU A 337 -5.36 29.98 -23.27
N GLU A 338 -6.60 29.47 -23.20
CA GLU A 338 -7.73 30.16 -23.80
C GLU A 338 -7.82 31.56 -23.18
N ALA A 339 -7.86 32.59 -24.04
CA ALA A 339 -7.79 33.99 -23.63
C ALA A 339 -8.79 34.31 -22.52
N ARG A 340 -8.31 34.87 -21.41
CA ARG A 340 -9.13 35.23 -20.23
C ARG A 340 -10.19 36.29 -20.51
N ILE A 341 -10.12 36.98 -21.66
CA ILE A 341 -11.02 38.05 -22.07
C ILE A 341 -11.43 37.78 -23.52
N GLU A 342 -12.72 37.54 -23.76
CA GLU A 342 -13.30 37.48 -25.11
C GLU A 342 -14.37 38.57 -25.25
N THR A 343 -14.24 39.40 -26.30
CA THR A 343 -15.24 40.41 -26.67
C THR A 343 -16.05 39.91 -27.87
N LYS A 344 -17.37 39.76 -27.71
CA LYS A 344 -18.29 39.32 -28.78
C LYS A 344 -19.49 40.26 -28.85
N ARG A 345 -20.03 40.46 -30.05
CA ARG A 345 -21.24 41.27 -30.31
C ARG A 345 -22.48 40.42 -30.03
N GLU A 346 -23.35 40.84 -29.13
CA GLU A 346 -24.45 40.00 -28.61
C GLU A 346 -25.80 40.23 -29.35
N GLU A 347 -26.55 39.15 -29.55
CA GLU A 347 -27.97 39.16 -29.94
C GLU A 347 -28.90 39.06 -28.71
N LYS A 348 -30.05 39.73 -28.79
CA LYS A 348 -30.97 40.10 -27.70
C LYS A 348 -31.56 38.95 -26.85
N LYS A 349 -31.41 38.99 -25.51
CA LYS A 349 -32.44 39.18 -24.43
C LYS A 349 -32.08 38.49 -23.10
N LEU A 350 -32.27 39.19 -21.97
CA LEU A 350 -33.30 38.92 -20.93
C LEU A 350 -33.19 39.93 -19.78
N ASP A 351 -34.31 40.57 -19.42
CA ASP A 351 -34.43 41.48 -18.27
C ASP A 351 -34.42 40.70 -16.95
N ILE A 352 -33.47 41.02 -16.06
CA ILE A 352 -33.41 40.48 -14.69
C ILE A 352 -33.35 41.66 -13.71
N LYS A 353 -34.28 41.69 -12.75
CA LYS A 353 -34.36 42.72 -11.69
C LYS A 353 -33.32 42.47 -10.59
N PRO A 354 -32.64 43.53 -10.09
CA PRO A 354 -31.63 43.39 -9.03
C PRO A 354 -32.23 43.14 -7.64
N ILE A 355 -31.53 42.33 -6.83
CA ILE A 355 -31.88 41.99 -5.44
C ILE A 355 -31.06 42.79 -4.41
N LEU A 356 -30.00 43.50 -4.82
CA LEU A 356 -29.20 44.35 -3.92
C LEU A 356 -29.33 45.85 -4.24
N ASP A 357 -29.31 46.68 -3.18
CA ASP A 357 -29.24 48.13 -3.28
C ASP A 357 -27.90 48.53 -3.95
N SER A 358 -28.01 48.87 -5.24
CA SER A 358 -26.97 49.03 -6.27
C SER A 358 -25.84 50.05 -6.03
N ARG A 359 -25.55 50.47 -4.80
CA ARG A 359 -24.73 51.67 -4.57
C ARG A 359 -23.25 51.45 -4.26
N ARG A 360 -22.75 50.25 -3.91
CA ARG A 360 -21.35 50.11 -3.44
C ARG A 360 -20.64 48.76 -3.75
N ALA A 361 -21.08 48.00 -4.74
CA ALA A 361 -20.40 46.74 -5.09
C ALA A 361 -19.12 46.94 -5.92
N LEU A 362 -19.13 47.93 -6.81
CA LEU A 362 -18.02 48.24 -7.73
C LEU A 362 -17.70 49.73 -7.72
N SER A 363 -16.41 50.05 -7.84
CA SER A 363 -15.92 51.39 -8.18
C SER A 363 -15.54 51.41 -9.65
N VAL A 364 -16.07 52.35 -10.43
CA VAL A 364 -15.78 52.48 -11.86
C VAL A 364 -15.20 53.87 -12.11
N LYS A 365 -13.93 53.91 -12.50
CA LYS A 365 -13.27 55.10 -13.04
C LYS A 365 -13.32 55.03 -14.57
N ARG A 366 -13.42 56.20 -15.20
CA ARG A 366 -13.49 56.31 -16.66
C ARG A 366 -12.56 57.39 -17.16
N ASN A 367 -11.94 57.15 -18.31
CA ASN A 367 -11.16 58.12 -19.05
C ASN A 367 -11.52 57.98 -20.54
N VAL A 368 -11.63 59.10 -21.23
CA VAL A 368 -11.83 59.11 -22.69
C VAL A 368 -10.47 59.40 -23.31
N ASN A 369 -10.01 58.49 -24.15
CA ASN A 369 -8.83 58.67 -24.97
C ASN A 369 -9.29 59.09 -26.38
N GLU A 370 -9.14 60.37 -26.68
CA GLU A 370 -9.62 60.97 -27.93
C GLU A 370 -8.76 60.56 -29.15
N GLU A 371 -7.47 60.26 -28.94
CA GLU A 371 -6.55 59.85 -30.01
C GLU A 371 -6.84 58.42 -30.49
N GLU A 372 -7.08 57.50 -29.55
CA GLU A 372 -7.40 56.11 -29.84
C GLU A 372 -8.90 55.86 -30.01
N LYS A 373 -9.74 56.89 -29.80
CA LYS A 373 -11.21 56.83 -29.84
C LYS A 373 -11.80 55.74 -28.94
N VAL A 374 -11.24 55.56 -27.74
CA VAL A 374 -11.70 54.54 -26.77
C VAL A 374 -12.14 55.16 -25.44
N LEU A 375 -13.13 54.53 -24.83
CA LEU A 375 -13.52 54.71 -23.43
C LEU A 375 -12.75 53.69 -22.59
N GLU A 376 -11.78 54.16 -21.82
CA GLU A 376 -11.03 53.37 -20.85
C GLU A 376 -11.82 53.31 -19.54
N LEU A 377 -12.14 52.12 -19.07
CA LEU A 377 -12.80 51.89 -17.79
C LEU A 377 -11.89 51.10 -16.86
N SER A 378 -11.68 51.63 -15.66
CA SER A 378 -11.06 50.90 -14.56
C SER A 378 -12.13 50.52 -13.56
N ILE A 379 -12.36 49.21 -13.42
CA ILE A 379 -13.41 48.64 -12.57
C ILE A 379 -12.74 47.93 -11.41
N THR A 380 -13.02 48.39 -10.20
CA THR A 380 -12.47 47.84 -8.96
C THR A 380 -13.57 47.16 -8.16
N ASN A 381 -13.31 45.92 -7.76
CA ASN A 381 -14.15 45.22 -6.78
C ASN A 381 -13.95 45.84 -5.39
N THR A 382 -14.98 46.48 -4.85
CA THR A 382 -14.90 47.13 -3.53
C THR A 382 -15.47 46.29 -2.39
N ILE A 383 -15.93 45.06 -2.68
CA ILE A 383 -16.51 44.13 -1.71
C ILE A 383 -15.49 43.05 -1.32
N GLY A 384 -15.60 42.56 -0.09
CA GLY A 384 -14.61 41.64 0.51
C GLY A 384 -14.69 40.19 0.04
N PHE A 385 -15.35 39.90 -1.09
CA PHE A 385 -15.49 38.57 -1.67
C PHE A 385 -15.42 38.60 -3.20
N ILE A 386 -15.13 37.44 -3.80
CA ILE A 386 -14.91 37.29 -5.24
C ILE A 386 -16.24 37.48 -5.99
N LEU A 387 -16.20 38.22 -7.09
CA LEU A 387 -17.32 38.35 -8.03
C LEU A 387 -17.10 37.39 -9.19
N GLU A 388 -17.92 36.35 -9.28
CA GLU A 388 -17.86 35.35 -10.34
C GLU A 388 -18.85 35.71 -11.47
N ASN A 389 -18.46 35.35 -12.70
CA ASN A 389 -19.25 35.49 -13.93
C ASN A 389 -19.85 36.90 -14.12
N LEU A 390 -19.00 37.92 -13.99
CA LEU A 390 -19.40 39.32 -14.10
C LEU A 390 -19.50 39.75 -15.57
N LYS A 391 -20.68 40.19 -16.00
CA LYS A 391 -20.94 40.75 -17.33
C LYS A 391 -21.03 42.27 -17.23
N ILE A 392 -20.12 42.98 -17.88
CA ILE A 392 -20.14 44.43 -17.99
C ILE A 392 -20.75 44.80 -19.32
N ARG A 393 -21.89 45.49 -19.26
CA ARG A 393 -22.66 45.94 -20.40
C ARG A 393 -22.51 47.44 -20.57
N ILE A 394 -22.16 47.88 -21.77
CA ILE A 394 -22.01 49.30 -22.11
C ILE A 394 -22.87 49.61 -23.32
N ALA A 395 -23.67 50.65 -23.24
CA ALA A 395 -24.54 51.08 -24.32
C ALA A 395 -24.50 52.60 -24.48
N ALA A 396 -24.40 53.09 -25.72
CA ALA A 396 -24.68 54.48 -26.02
C ALA A 396 -26.21 54.70 -25.98
N VAL A 397 -26.65 55.84 -25.44
CA VAL A 397 -28.07 56.17 -25.23
C VAL A 397 -28.41 57.42 -26.02
N ASP A 398 -29.36 57.31 -26.94
CA ASP A 398 -29.80 58.38 -27.85
C ASP A 398 -31.32 58.59 -27.72
N ASP A 399 -31.71 59.74 -27.16
CA ASP A 399 -33.05 60.23 -26.76
C ASP A 399 -34.00 59.27 -26.00
N VAL A 400 -34.12 57.99 -26.38
CA VAL A 400 -34.80 56.90 -25.65
C VAL A 400 -34.23 55.50 -25.97
N PHE A 401 -33.34 55.35 -26.96
CA PHE A 401 -32.87 54.04 -27.47
C PHE A 401 -31.41 53.75 -27.13
N GLU A 402 -31.12 52.50 -26.79
CA GLU A 402 -29.75 51.99 -26.65
C GLU A 402 -29.19 51.60 -28.02
N LYS A 403 -28.03 52.15 -28.38
CA LYS A 403 -27.24 51.83 -29.58
C LYS A 403 -25.84 51.36 -29.16
N ASN A 404 -25.16 50.59 -30.01
CA ASN A 404 -23.79 50.10 -29.80
C ASN A 404 -23.57 49.43 -28.43
N VAL A 405 -24.33 48.36 -28.18
CA VAL A 405 -24.24 47.61 -26.93
C VAL A 405 -23.05 46.66 -26.98
N TRP A 406 -22.15 46.79 -26.02
CA TRP A 406 -21.00 45.92 -25.80
C TRP A 406 -21.17 45.15 -24.50
N VAL A 407 -20.75 43.89 -24.49
CA VAL A 407 -20.74 43.06 -23.28
C VAL A 407 -19.36 42.44 -23.12
N THR A 408 -18.77 42.63 -21.95
CA THR A 408 -17.50 41.99 -21.55
C THR A 408 -17.79 41.04 -20.41
N SER A 409 -17.43 39.76 -20.59
CA SER A 409 -17.58 38.74 -19.56
C SER A 409 -16.27 38.53 -18.82
N ILE A 410 -16.28 38.68 -17.50
CA ILE A 410 -15.16 38.46 -16.59
C ILE A 410 -15.51 37.25 -15.75
N LYS A 411 -14.72 36.18 -15.87
CA LYS A 411 -14.98 34.92 -15.14
C LYS A 411 -14.87 35.11 -13.63
N GLU A 412 -13.83 35.80 -13.17
CA GLU A 412 -13.55 36.02 -11.75
C GLU A 412 -12.93 37.42 -11.55
N LEU A 413 -13.41 38.18 -10.57
CA LEU A 413 -12.84 39.46 -10.16
C LEU A 413 -12.61 39.46 -8.64
N PHE A 414 -11.34 39.46 -8.22
CA PHE A 414 -10.96 39.29 -6.82
C PHE A 414 -11.20 40.57 -5.99
N PRO A 415 -11.37 40.46 -4.65
CA PRO A 415 -11.54 41.61 -3.78
C PRO A 415 -10.41 42.64 -3.93
N TYR A 416 -10.77 43.91 -4.11
CA TYR A 416 -9.85 45.05 -4.28
C TYR A 416 -8.98 45.02 -5.53
N GLU A 417 -9.17 44.05 -6.41
CA GLU A 417 -8.55 44.00 -7.73
C GLU A 417 -9.20 45.05 -8.66
N ALA A 418 -8.38 45.68 -9.50
CA ALA A 418 -8.82 46.61 -10.52
C ALA A 418 -8.49 46.06 -11.91
N ILE A 419 -9.47 46.03 -12.80
CA ILE A 419 -9.30 45.62 -14.20
C ILE A 419 -9.56 46.82 -15.10
N GLU A 420 -8.73 46.95 -16.13
CA GLU A 420 -8.85 47.96 -17.16
C GLU A 420 -9.47 47.35 -18.42
N ILE A 421 -10.47 48.03 -18.98
CA ILE A 421 -11.19 47.58 -20.15
C ILE A 421 -11.41 48.76 -21.08
N ASN A 422 -11.04 48.58 -22.35
CA ASN A 422 -11.16 49.61 -23.36
C ASN A 422 -12.35 49.30 -24.28
N TYR A 423 -13.21 50.29 -24.49
CA TYR A 423 -14.38 50.16 -25.35
C TYR A 423 -14.29 51.16 -26.50
N PRO A 424 -14.47 50.72 -27.76
CA PRO A 424 -14.41 51.63 -28.90
C PRO A 424 -15.61 52.60 -28.88
N LEU A 425 -15.32 53.89 -29.10
CA LEU A 425 -16.30 54.96 -29.27
C LEU A 425 -16.47 55.37 -30.74
N GLU A 426 -15.96 54.56 -31.67
CA GLU A 426 -15.97 54.83 -33.10
C GLU A 426 -17.13 54.10 -33.81
N GLU A 427 -17.93 54.86 -34.57
CA GLU A 427 -18.93 54.31 -35.48
C GLU A 427 -18.82 55.07 -36.82
N GLY A 428 -18.39 54.38 -37.89
CA GLY A 428 -18.25 54.99 -39.21
C GLY A 428 -17.07 55.97 -39.38
N GLY A 429 -16.10 55.99 -38.45
CA GLY A 429 -14.90 56.85 -38.54
C GLY A 429 -14.95 58.11 -37.67
N GLU A 430 -16.09 58.43 -37.06
CA GLU A 430 -16.28 59.62 -36.21
C GLU A 430 -16.37 59.26 -34.72
N LEU A 431 -15.84 60.14 -33.86
CA LEU A 431 -15.83 59.97 -32.40
C LEU A 431 -17.23 60.31 -31.84
N GLN A 432 -17.89 59.32 -31.24
CA GLN A 432 -19.22 59.51 -30.65
C GLN A 432 -19.11 59.93 -29.18
N LEU A 433 -19.31 61.22 -28.91
CA LEU A 433 -19.41 61.78 -27.57
C LEU A 433 -20.89 61.97 -27.21
N GLY A 434 -21.38 61.18 -26.25
CA GLY A 434 -22.79 61.17 -25.86
C GLY A 434 -23.02 60.56 -24.48
N LYS A 435 -24.29 60.24 -24.19
CA LYS A 435 -24.65 59.57 -22.93
C LYS A 435 -24.38 58.07 -23.05
N VAL A 436 -23.58 57.52 -22.16
CA VAL A 436 -23.25 56.09 -22.09
C VAL A 436 -23.79 55.50 -20.80
N LEU A 437 -24.52 54.39 -20.91
CA LEU A 437 -24.98 53.56 -19.80
C LEU A 437 -23.97 52.44 -19.57
N ILE A 438 -23.46 52.33 -18.34
CA ILE A 438 -22.59 51.23 -17.91
C ILE A 438 -23.33 50.43 -16.86
N GLU A 439 -23.46 49.13 -17.09
CA GLU A 439 -24.08 48.19 -16.17
C GLU A 439 -23.14 47.02 -15.89
N ALA A 440 -23.13 46.53 -14.66
CA ALA A 440 -22.44 45.30 -14.32
C ALA A 440 -23.45 44.33 -13.70
N ILE A 441 -23.51 43.13 -14.25
CA ILE A 441 -24.46 42.08 -13.91
C ILE A 441 -23.63 40.85 -13.53
N SER A 442 -23.80 40.33 -12.33
CA SER A 442 -23.28 39.02 -11.94
C SER A 442 -24.44 38.02 -12.00
N ASP A 443 -24.17 36.79 -12.42
CA ASP A 443 -25.19 35.74 -12.49
C ASP A 443 -25.77 35.42 -11.09
N ASP A 444 -24.97 35.55 -10.02
CA ASP A 444 -25.38 35.26 -8.64
C ASP A 444 -26.13 36.42 -7.95
N TYR A 445 -25.78 37.66 -8.30
CA TYR A 445 -26.24 38.86 -7.58
C TYR A 445 -27.10 39.80 -8.44
N GLY A 446 -27.32 39.45 -9.71
CA GLY A 446 -28.03 40.28 -10.68
C GLY A 446 -27.27 41.57 -10.99
N LYS A 447 -28.01 42.66 -11.26
CA LYS A 447 -27.43 43.97 -11.60
C LYS A 447 -26.83 44.64 -10.36
N ILE A 448 -25.51 44.57 -10.22
CA ILE A 448 -24.76 45.10 -9.08
C ILE A 448 -24.25 46.54 -9.29
N TYR A 449 -24.23 47.01 -10.53
CA TYR A 449 -23.88 48.38 -10.90
C TYR A 449 -24.72 48.84 -12.09
N SER A 450 -25.23 50.07 -12.05
CA SER A 450 -25.85 50.72 -13.22
C SER A 450 -25.77 52.22 -13.08
N LYS A 451 -25.09 52.88 -14.03
CA LYS A 451 -24.98 54.34 -14.04
C LYS A 451 -24.80 54.88 -15.44
N SER A 452 -25.54 55.95 -15.74
CA SER A 452 -25.36 56.71 -16.97
C SER A 452 -24.37 57.84 -16.79
N TYR A 453 -23.54 58.07 -17.80
CA TYR A 453 -22.52 59.10 -17.83
C TYR A 453 -22.59 59.88 -19.12
N ASN A 454 -22.48 61.20 -19.03
CA ASN A 454 -22.30 62.03 -20.22
C ASN A 454 -20.81 62.14 -20.51
N LEU A 455 -20.39 61.66 -21.68
CA LEU A 455 -19.05 61.87 -22.19
C LEU A 455 -19.04 63.24 -22.87
N ALA A 456 -18.37 64.21 -22.23
CA ALA A 456 -18.12 65.53 -22.79
C ALA A 456 -16.64 65.64 -23.17
N PRO A 457 -16.28 66.44 -24.20
CA PRO A 457 -14.89 66.67 -24.54
C PRO A 457 -14.15 67.31 -23.37
N LYS A 458 -12.88 66.95 -23.16
CA LYS A 458 -12.03 67.66 -22.20
C LYS A 458 -11.84 69.09 -22.73
N LYS A 459 -12.20 70.10 -21.92
CA LYS A 459 -11.99 71.52 -22.25
C LYS A 459 -10.52 71.90 -22.26
#